data_AF-A0A2T4JE82-F1
#
_entry.id   AF-A0A2T4JE82-F1
#
_cell.length_a   1.000
_cell.length_b   1.000
_cell.length_c   1.000
_cell.angle_alpha   90.00
_cell.angle_beta   90.00
_cell.angle_gamma   90.00
#
_symmetry.space_group_name_H-M   'P 1'
#
loop_
_entity.id
_entity.type
_entity.pdbx_description
1 polymer ?
#
loop_
_entity_poly.entity_id
_entity_poly.type
_entity_poly.pdbx_seq_one_letter_code
_entity_poly.pdbx_strand_id
1 'polypeptide(L)'
;MTKKLRCLIRAARSFSKDESGVLVIFSLFLFVIMLLVGGLSVDFLRVEDQRTKMQATLDRAILAAADLDEKRPAKEVVEDYFDRAGLKDYLKDVKVYPDITGRSVTAEASFDLDTFFLRLAGVNSLAVSTNGAAREHIEKSEISLVLDISGSMRFDDRMGDLKPAAKNFVEQVLKPDVADLVSISIIPYAGQTNPGRTMFDYLGGIRRDAVVTTNHFPMISPNILNVVTYFDTNADGKMDRSVTINYFPASGATNFISNDLDVFFGQLVTFMGTKVPAVAGKTVIGAQIKTTAYVTKYYAVANNTNGETADTKPSGTPTNSTLSFNDFVYKPILSVPSSCIEIGGDEFTSTGLPGKGSYEQVPHFMNWSIDKPTMDWGWCPEDDTAIMYAQSDIATLQT
;
A
#
# COMPACT_ATOMS: atom_id res chain seq x y z
N MET A 1 97.66 71.97 -9.63
CA MET A 1 96.33 71.30 -9.73
C MET A 1 95.32 72.12 -8.94
N THR A 2 94.45 72.85 -9.63
CA THR A 2 93.68 73.98 -9.09
C THR A 2 92.62 73.55 -8.08
N LYS A 3 92.46 74.33 -7.00
CA LYS A 3 91.53 74.13 -5.86
C LYS A 3 90.07 73.85 -6.30
N LYS A 4 89.67 74.38 -7.45
CA LYS A 4 88.37 74.14 -8.10
C LYS A 4 88.14 72.66 -8.47
N LEU A 5 89.17 71.96 -8.96
CA LEU A 5 89.03 70.56 -9.38
C LEU A 5 88.79 69.62 -8.19
N ARG A 6 89.41 69.90 -7.03
CA ARG A 6 89.18 69.13 -5.80
C ARG A 6 87.80 69.36 -5.17
N CYS A 7 87.24 70.57 -5.29
CA CYS A 7 85.86 70.84 -4.86
C CYS A 7 84.84 70.11 -5.73
N LEU A 8 85.04 70.12 -7.07
CA LEU A 8 84.17 69.41 -8.00
C LEU A 8 84.18 67.89 -7.74
N ILE A 9 85.34 67.30 -7.49
CA ILE A 9 85.45 65.87 -7.18
C ILE A 9 84.79 65.51 -5.83
N ARG A 10 84.89 66.39 -4.83
CA ARG A 10 84.19 66.18 -3.54
C ARG A 10 82.69 66.35 -3.66
N ALA A 11 82.21 67.35 -4.39
CA ALA A 11 80.80 67.54 -4.65
C ALA A 11 80.21 66.37 -5.45
N ALA A 12 80.92 65.86 -6.45
CA ALA A 12 80.50 64.69 -7.22
C ALA A 12 80.47 63.40 -6.37
N ARG A 13 81.44 63.20 -5.47
CA ARG A 13 81.42 62.07 -4.51
C ARG A 13 80.32 62.20 -3.46
N SER A 14 80.00 63.42 -3.04
CA SER A 14 78.89 63.71 -2.13
C SER A 14 77.55 63.40 -2.78
N PHE A 15 77.36 63.81 -4.04
CA PHE A 15 76.15 63.54 -4.82
C PHE A 15 75.96 62.04 -5.11
N SER A 16 77.05 61.32 -5.41
CA SER A 16 77.02 59.86 -5.59
C SER A 16 76.71 59.08 -4.31
N LYS A 17 76.81 59.70 -3.13
CA LYS A 17 76.47 59.11 -1.82
C LYS A 17 75.17 59.68 -1.25
N ASP A 18 74.47 60.51 -2.00
CA ASP A 18 73.25 61.15 -1.54
C ASP A 18 72.07 60.19 -1.73
N GLU A 19 71.69 59.50 -0.66
CA GLU A 19 70.55 58.57 -0.62
C GLU A 19 69.21 59.28 -0.31
N SER A 20 69.25 60.61 -0.19
CA SER A 20 68.10 61.48 0.12
C SER A 20 67.05 61.42 -1.00
N GLY A 21 66.12 60.47 -0.90
CA GLY A 21 65.02 60.28 -1.86
C GLY A 21 64.71 58.82 -2.21
N VAL A 22 65.62 57.89 -1.92
CA VAL A 22 65.39 56.44 -2.16
C VAL A 22 64.17 55.93 -1.40
N LEU A 23 64.01 56.36 -0.14
CA LEU A 23 62.83 56.03 0.68
C LEU A 23 61.53 56.65 0.16
N VAL A 24 61.59 57.76 -0.59
CA VAL A 24 60.39 58.42 -1.17
C VAL A 24 59.85 57.62 -2.35
N ILE A 25 60.73 57.11 -3.22
CA ILE A 25 60.32 56.25 -4.35
C ILE A 25 59.73 54.94 -3.82
N PHE A 26 60.39 54.34 -2.82
CA PHE A 26 59.91 53.11 -2.19
C PHE A 26 58.57 53.32 -1.46
N SER A 27 58.40 54.40 -0.70
CA SER A 27 57.15 54.69 0.00
C SER A 27 56.00 55.01 -0.97
N LEU A 28 56.27 55.72 -2.06
CA LEU A 28 55.29 55.96 -3.12
C LEU A 28 54.85 54.65 -3.77
N PHE A 29 55.79 53.74 -4.02
CA PHE A 29 55.48 52.42 -4.58
C PHE A 29 54.61 51.58 -3.63
N LEU A 30 54.95 51.55 -2.33
CA LEU A 30 54.13 50.89 -1.31
C LEU A 30 52.73 51.52 -1.20
N PHE A 31 52.64 52.85 -1.29
CA PHE A 31 51.37 53.56 -1.26
C PHE A 31 50.48 53.19 -2.46
N VAL A 32 51.05 53.12 -3.66
CA VAL A 32 50.31 52.69 -4.87
C VAL A 32 49.85 51.24 -4.73
N ILE A 33 50.69 50.33 -4.20
CA ILE A 33 50.29 48.94 -3.94
C ILE A 33 49.15 48.88 -2.93
N MET A 34 49.21 49.65 -1.85
CA MET A 34 48.16 49.69 -0.83
C MET A 34 46.82 50.17 -1.42
N LEU A 35 46.84 51.19 -2.28
CA LEU A 35 45.64 51.64 -3.01
C LEU A 35 45.11 50.58 -3.97
N LEU A 36 46.00 49.85 -4.66
CA LEU A 36 45.62 48.79 -5.59
C LEU A 36 44.96 47.63 -4.82
N VAL A 37 45.59 47.13 -3.76
CA VAL A 37 45.04 46.06 -2.91
C VAL A 37 43.75 46.49 -2.22
N GLY A 38 43.68 47.73 -1.73
CA GLY A 38 42.46 48.31 -1.17
C GLY A 38 41.33 48.38 -2.20
N GLY A 39 41.63 48.84 -3.42
CA GLY A 39 40.67 48.89 -4.52
C GLY A 39 40.15 47.50 -4.92
N LEU A 40 41.04 46.51 -5.04
CA LEU A 40 40.65 45.11 -5.28
C LEU A 40 39.69 44.61 -4.21
N SER A 41 39.95 44.92 -2.94
CA SER A 41 39.11 44.52 -1.82
C SER A 41 37.70 45.11 -1.94
N VAL A 42 37.57 46.36 -2.37
CA VAL A 42 36.27 47.02 -2.58
C VAL A 42 35.48 46.34 -3.70
N ASP A 43 36.12 46.00 -4.82
CA ASP A 43 35.45 45.29 -5.92
C ASP A 43 34.95 43.92 -5.47
N PHE A 44 35.78 43.15 -4.75
CA PHE A 44 35.37 41.84 -4.21
C PHE A 44 34.21 41.95 -3.23
N LEU A 45 34.26 42.90 -2.29
CA LEU A 45 33.18 43.10 -1.32
C LEU A 45 31.86 43.45 -2.00
N ARG A 46 31.90 44.25 -3.07
CA ARG A 46 30.70 44.60 -3.83
C ARG A 46 30.11 43.41 -4.58
N VAL A 47 30.97 42.58 -5.18
CA VAL A 47 30.53 41.34 -5.86
C VAL A 47 29.92 40.35 -4.85
N GLU A 48 30.60 40.11 -3.73
CA GLU A 48 30.12 39.16 -2.72
C GLU A 48 28.85 39.65 -2.01
N ASP A 49 28.69 40.95 -1.78
CA ASP A 49 27.44 41.52 -1.25
C ASP A 49 26.25 41.25 -2.19
N GLN A 50 26.42 41.53 -3.49
CA GLN A 50 25.37 41.27 -4.48
C GLN A 50 25.10 39.79 -4.66
N ARG A 51 26.14 38.95 -4.71
CA ARG A 51 26.03 37.49 -4.79
C ARG A 51 25.24 36.93 -3.60
N THR A 52 25.57 37.36 -2.39
CA THR A 52 24.92 36.92 -1.15
C THR A 52 23.46 37.34 -1.11
N LYS A 53 23.16 38.59 -1.51
CA LYS A 53 21.78 39.08 -1.62
C LYS A 53 20.97 38.27 -2.63
N MET A 54 21.54 37.98 -3.80
CA MET A 54 20.88 37.17 -4.84
C MET A 54 20.63 35.74 -4.37
N GLN A 55 21.63 35.07 -3.78
CA GLN A 55 21.46 33.72 -3.24
C GLN A 55 20.39 33.68 -2.14
N ALA A 56 20.41 34.64 -1.20
CA ALA A 56 19.42 34.68 -0.13
C ALA A 56 17.98 34.92 -0.64
N THR A 57 17.82 35.74 -1.69
CA THR A 57 16.53 35.89 -2.37
C THR A 57 16.12 34.62 -3.09
N LEU A 58 17.06 33.98 -3.81
CA LEU A 58 16.83 32.73 -4.53
C LEU A 58 16.36 31.62 -3.58
N ASP A 59 17.05 31.41 -2.46
CA ASP A 59 16.74 30.38 -1.47
C ASP A 59 15.34 30.59 -0.86
N ARG A 60 14.99 31.83 -0.52
CA ARG A 60 13.66 32.18 -0.01
C ARG A 60 12.57 31.94 -1.06
N ALA A 61 12.86 32.30 -2.31
CA ALA A 61 11.93 32.16 -3.41
C ALA A 61 11.64 30.68 -3.73
N ILE A 62 12.67 29.85 -3.86
CA ILE A 62 12.52 28.43 -4.15
C ILE A 62 11.89 27.65 -3.00
N LEU A 63 12.17 28.01 -1.73
CA LEU A 63 11.52 27.38 -0.57
C LEU A 63 10.02 27.69 -0.55
N ALA A 64 9.65 28.96 -0.70
CA ALA A 64 8.24 29.35 -0.78
C ALA A 64 7.53 28.74 -2.00
N ALA A 65 8.24 28.62 -3.12
CA ALA A 65 7.70 27.99 -4.32
C ALA A 65 7.65 26.46 -4.24
N ALA A 66 8.41 25.81 -3.35
CA ALA A 66 8.34 24.37 -3.14
C ALA A 66 7.17 23.97 -2.22
N ASP A 67 6.70 24.90 -1.37
CA ASP A 67 5.65 24.72 -0.36
C ASP A 67 4.32 24.16 -0.92
N LEU A 68 3.91 22.96 -0.54
CA LEU A 68 2.71 22.27 -1.01
C LEU A 68 1.41 23.00 -0.64
N ASP A 69 1.41 23.85 0.39
CA ASP A 69 0.26 24.70 0.75
C ASP A 69 0.13 25.94 -0.16
N GLU A 70 1.17 26.26 -0.96
CA GLU A 70 1.15 27.38 -1.91
C GLU A 70 0.34 27.02 -3.17
N LYS A 71 -0.78 27.75 -3.31
CA LYS A 71 -1.80 27.54 -4.36
C LYS A 71 -1.43 28.18 -5.69
N ARG A 72 -0.51 29.16 -5.70
CA ARG A 72 -0.07 29.83 -6.92
C ARG A 72 0.90 28.95 -7.71
N PRO A 73 1.03 29.15 -9.03
CA PRO A 73 2.07 28.48 -9.81
C PRO A 73 3.46 28.80 -9.26
N ALA A 74 4.26 27.78 -8.95
CA ALA A 74 5.59 27.92 -8.35
C ALA A 74 6.51 28.90 -9.10
N LYS A 75 6.41 28.94 -10.43
CA LYS A 75 7.16 29.90 -11.27
C LYS A 75 6.81 31.36 -10.96
N GLU A 76 5.53 31.67 -10.82
CA GLU A 76 5.06 33.03 -10.51
C GLU A 76 5.48 33.46 -9.10
N VAL A 77 5.54 32.52 -8.16
CA VAL A 77 6.03 32.78 -6.79
C VAL A 77 7.51 33.17 -6.82
N VAL A 78 8.35 32.43 -7.56
CA VAL A 78 9.76 32.79 -7.70
C VAL A 78 9.93 34.16 -8.35
N GLU A 79 9.17 34.44 -9.42
CA GLU A 79 9.22 35.73 -10.10
C GLU A 79 8.78 36.90 -9.20
N ASP A 80 7.73 36.74 -8.38
CA ASP A 80 7.26 37.76 -7.42
C ASP A 80 8.32 38.06 -6.34
N TYR A 81 9.02 37.04 -5.83
CA TYR A 81 10.10 37.24 -4.87
C TYR A 81 11.28 38.03 -5.48
N PHE A 82 11.66 37.70 -6.72
CA PHE A 82 12.72 38.42 -7.42
C PHE A 82 12.30 39.85 -7.80
N ASP A 83 11.03 40.08 -8.13
CA ASP A 83 10.47 41.41 -8.39
C ASP A 83 10.54 42.29 -7.14
N ARG A 84 10.05 41.79 -6.00
CA ARG A 84 10.09 42.50 -4.71
C ARG A 84 11.51 42.80 -4.22
N ALA A 85 12.48 41.96 -4.58
CA ALA A 85 13.89 42.17 -4.27
C ALA A 85 14.59 43.16 -5.22
N GLY A 86 13.94 43.55 -6.32
CA GLY A 86 14.53 44.37 -7.39
C GLY A 86 15.58 43.61 -8.21
N LEU A 87 15.44 42.29 -8.33
CA LEU A 87 16.40 41.38 -8.97
C LEU A 87 15.83 40.65 -10.20
N LYS A 88 14.61 40.99 -10.63
CA LYS A 88 13.88 40.29 -11.70
C LYS A 88 14.68 40.10 -12.98
N ASP A 89 15.43 41.12 -13.38
CA ASP A 89 16.23 41.10 -14.62
C ASP A 89 17.41 40.10 -14.58
N TYR A 90 17.77 39.61 -13.39
CA TYR A 90 18.85 38.65 -13.19
C TYR A 90 18.37 37.20 -13.18
N LEU A 91 17.06 36.95 -13.09
CA LEU A 91 16.49 35.60 -13.11
C LEU A 91 16.60 35.01 -14.53
N LYS A 92 17.23 33.85 -14.65
CA LYS A 92 17.46 33.19 -15.95
C LYS A 92 16.46 32.09 -16.23
N ASP A 93 16.27 31.19 -15.27
CA ASP A 93 15.43 30.02 -15.47
C ASP A 93 14.79 29.58 -14.16
N VAL A 94 13.57 29.05 -14.28
CA VAL A 94 12.82 28.45 -13.18
C VAL A 94 12.18 27.17 -13.72
N LYS A 95 12.63 26.03 -13.21
CA LYS A 95 12.11 24.71 -13.55
C LYS A 95 11.38 24.12 -12.36
N VAL A 96 10.17 23.63 -12.62
CA VAL A 96 9.30 23.00 -11.64
C VAL A 96 9.15 21.54 -12.03
N TYR A 97 9.50 20.65 -11.11
CA TYR A 97 9.35 19.21 -11.24
C TYR A 97 8.26 18.74 -10.29
N PRO A 98 7.03 18.53 -10.77
CA PRO A 98 5.97 17.93 -9.95
C PRO A 98 6.27 16.45 -9.69
N ASP A 99 5.99 15.99 -8.48
CA ASP A 99 6.01 14.59 -8.05
C ASP A 99 4.62 14.21 -7.52
N ILE A 100 4.30 12.92 -7.41
CA ILE A 100 2.98 12.44 -6.98
C ILE A 100 2.66 12.90 -5.55
N THR A 101 3.66 12.94 -4.67
CA THR A 101 3.51 13.34 -3.26
C THR A 101 4.41 14.52 -2.90
N GLY A 102 4.85 15.30 -3.88
CA GLY A 102 5.78 16.39 -3.62
C GLY A 102 5.98 17.32 -4.80
N ARG A 103 6.82 18.32 -4.58
CA ARG A 103 7.19 19.31 -5.59
C ARG A 103 8.64 19.69 -5.40
N SER A 104 9.39 19.75 -6.49
CA SER A 104 10.74 20.30 -6.50
C SER A 104 10.83 21.51 -7.43
N VAL A 105 11.45 22.58 -6.96
CA VAL A 105 11.64 23.81 -7.70
C VAL A 105 13.12 24.13 -7.75
N THR A 106 13.62 24.36 -8.96
CA THR A 106 15.00 24.79 -9.19
C THR A 106 15.00 26.13 -9.91
N ALA A 107 15.85 27.06 -9.46
CA ALA A 107 16.00 28.36 -10.09
C ALA A 107 17.47 28.69 -10.32
N GLU A 108 17.73 29.46 -11.39
CA GLU A 108 19.04 30.00 -11.73
C GLU A 108 18.93 31.51 -11.96
N ALA A 109 19.85 32.27 -11.37
CA ALA A 109 19.97 33.70 -11.53
C ALA A 109 21.44 34.09 -11.75
N SER A 110 21.69 35.10 -12.57
CA SER A 110 23.04 35.56 -12.88
C SER A 110 23.10 37.05 -13.16
N PHE A 111 24.18 37.71 -12.75
CA PHE A 111 24.47 39.10 -13.08
C PHE A 111 25.94 39.28 -13.46
N ASP A 112 26.22 40.32 -14.25
CA ASP A 112 27.56 40.81 -14.53
C ASP A 112 27.76 42.14 -13.81
N LEU A 113 28.77 42.20 -12.93
CA LEU A 113 29.09 43.42 -12.19
C LEU A 113 30.35 44.07 -12.75
N ASP A 114 30.23 45.31 -13.20
CA ASP A 114 31.37 46.12 -13.61
C ASP A 114 32.31 46.39 -12.43
N THR A 115 33.59 46.16 -12.63
CA THR A 115 34.61 46.38 -11.61
C THR A 115 35.15 47.82 -11.66
N PHE A 116 35.51 48.37 -10.50
CA PHE A 116 36.05 49.72 -10.43
C PHE A 116 37.56 49.76 -10.53
N PHE A 117 38.26 48.85 -9.85
CA PHE A 117 39.71 48.81 -9.73
C PHE A 117 40.33 47.63 -10.49
N LEU A 118 39.68 46.47 -10.51
CA LEU A 118 40.08 45.30 -11.28
C LEU A 118 40.17 45.58 -12.79
N ARG A 119 39.43 46.57 -13.31
CA ARG A 119 39.57 47.02 -14.70
C ARG A 119 40.97 47.55 -15.02
N LEU A 120 41.69 48.12 -14.04
CA LEU A 120 43.08 48.54 -14.22
C LEU A 120 44.03 47.35 -14.40
N ALA A 121 43.64 46.17 -13.90
CA ALA A 121 44.31 44.90 -14.13
C ALA A 121 43.77 44.14 -15.35
N GLY A 122 42.89 44.76 -16.15
CA GLY A 122 42.32 44.17 -17.38
C GLY A 122 41.02 43.38 -17.19
N VAL A 123 40.47 43.31 -15.98
CA VAL A 123 39.20 42.60 -15.69
C VAL A 123 38.08 43.61 -15.56
N ASN A 124 37.33 43.86 -16.64
CA ASN A 124 36.31 44.92 -16.68
C ASN A 124 35.01 44.57 -15.95
N SER A 125 34.65 43.29 -15.89
CA SER A 125 33.44 42.81 -15.21
C SER A 125 33.69 41.44 -14.58
N LEU A 126 32.88 41.11 -13.58
CA LEU A 126 32.84 39.79 -12.96
C LEU A 126 31.43 39.21 -13.10
N ALA A 127 31.34 38.06 -13.75
CA ALA A 127 30.11 37.30 -13.89
C ALA A 127 29.87 36.45 -12.64
N VAL A 128 28.67 36.53 -12.08
CA VAL A 128 28.22 35.71 -10.95
C VAL A 128 26.97 34.97 -11.37
N SER A 129 26.96 33.66 -11.14
CA SER A 129 25.77 32.82 -11.23
C SER A 129 25.46 32.21 -9.86
N THR A 130 24.18 32.12 -9.54
CA THR A 130 23.62 31.46 -8.36
C THR A 130 22.54 30.49 -8.81
N ASN A 131 22.57 29.29 -8.26
CA ASN A 131 21.58 28.26 -8.51
C ASN A 131 21.15 27.64 -7.18
N GLY A 132 19.91 27.17 -7.13
CA GLY A 132 19.38 26.51 -5.95
C GLY A 132 18.21 25.60 -6.29
N ALA A 133 17.99 24.62 -5.42
CA ALA A 133 16.90 23.66 -5.52
C ALA A 133 16.25 23.49 -4.15
N ALA A 134 14.93 23.53 -4.12
CA ALA A 134 14.13 23.15 -2.96
C ALA A 134 13.19 22.02 -3.35
N ARG A 135 12.88 21.15 -2.38
CA ARG A 135 11.95 20.06 -2.54
C ARG A 135 11.14 19.94 -1.25
N GLU A 136 9.84 19.86 -1.41
CA GLU A 136 8.95 19.39 -0.36
C GLU A 136 8.30 18.08 -0.80
N HIS A 137 8.18 17.15 0.13
CA HIS A 137 7.64 15.82 -0.11
C HIS A 137 6.91 15.36 1.13
N ILE A 138 5.72 14.78 0.93
CA ILE A 138 4.98 14.12 1.99
C ILE A 138 5.39 12.64 1.97
N GLU A 139 6.02 12.19 3.04
CA GLU A 139 6.40 10.80 3.22
C GLU A 139 5.15 9.92 3.33
N LYS A 140 5.15 8.81 2.59
CA LYS A 140 4.11 7.79 2.74
C LYS A 140 4.36 6.99 4.01
N SER A 141 3.33 6.80 4.81
CA SER A 141 3.40 6.05 6.06
C SER A 141 2.59 4.76 5.94
N GLU A 142 3.20 3.62 6.31
CA GLU A 142 2.52 2.34 6.40
C GLU A 142 2.40 1.93 7.87
N ILE A 143 1.18 1.72 8.35
CA ILE A 143 0.89 1.38 9.74
C ILE A 143 0.39 -0.05 9.80
N SER A 144 1.08 -0.89 10.57
CA SER A 144 0.63 -2.25 10.89
C SER A 144 -0.01 -2.27 12.27
N LEU A 145 -1.33 -2.43 12.32
CA LEU A 145 -2.10 -2.53 13.55
C LEU A 145 -2.25 -4.00 13.95
N VAL A 146 -1.43 -4.44 14.90
CA VAL A 146 -1.45 -5.82 15.42
C VAL A 146 -2.42 -5.88 16.61
N LEU A 147 -3.51 -6.65 16.48
CA LEU A 147 -4.61 -6.68 17.44
C LEU A 147 -4.70 -8.04 18.15
N ASP A 148 -4.55 -8.04 19.47
CA ASP A 148 -4.75 -9.24 20.29
C ASP A 148 -6.24 -9.58 20.36
N ILE A 149 -6.61 -10.78 19.90
CA ILE A 149 -7.96 -11.36 19.99
C ILE A 149 -7.96 -12.65 20.82
N SER A 150 -6.97 -12.83 21.69
CA SER A 150 -6.84 -13.98 22.59
C SER A 150 -8.03 -14.13 23.54
N GLY A 151 -8.19 -15.33 24.10
CA GLY A 151 -9.27 -15.63 25.03
C GLY A 151 -9.33 -14.74 26.27
N SER A 152 -8.23 -14.07 26.67
CA SER A 152 -8.25 -13.08 27.75
C SER A 152 -8.96 -11.77 27.40
N MET A 153 -9.08 -11.45 26.11
CA MET A 153 -9.71 -10.21 25.65
C MET A 153 -11.23 -10.18 25.89
N ARG A 154 -11.84 -11.34 26.19
CA ARG A 154 -13.26 -11.43 26.57
C ARG A 154 -13.57 -10.91 27.98
N PHE A 155 -12.55 -10.69 28.81
CA PHE A 155 -12.71 -10.22 30.18
C PHE A 155 -12.59 -8.70 30.26
N ASP A 156 -13.16 -8.10 31.30
CA ASP A 156 -13.09 -6.67 31.62
C ASP A 156 -13.50 -5.74 30.46
N ASP A 157 -14.40 -6.19 29.58
CA ASP A 157 -14.86 -5.45 28.39
C ASP A 157 -13.75 -4.99 27.42
N ARG A 158 -12.56 -5.64 27.45
CA ARG A 158 -11.41 -5.24 26.63
C ARG A 158 -11.69 -5.28 25.14
N MET A 159 -12.44 -6.27 24.65
CA MET A 159 -12.91 -6.28 23.25
C MET A 159 -13.92 -5.17 22.95
N GLY A 160 -14.75 -4.81 23.93
CA GLY A 160 -15.70 -3.70 23.84
C GLY A 160 -14.99 -2.34 23.74
N ASP A 161 -13.82 -2.19 24.36
CA ASP A 161 -12.97 -0.99 24.26
C ASP A 161 -12.05 -1.01 23.02
N LEU A 162 -11.49 -2.16 22.66
CA LEU A 162 -10.54 -2.30 21.55
C LEU A 162 -11.17 -1.93 20.21
N LYS A 163 -12.38 -2.44 19.93
CA LYS A 163 -13.09 -2.21 18.66
C LYS A 163 -13.35 -0.73 18.38
N PRO A 164 -13.97 0.06 19.27
CA PRO A 164 -14.20 1.48 19.03
C PRO A 164 -12.89 2.27 19.02
N ALA A 165 -11.90 1.90 19.84
CA ALA A 165 -10.59 2.56 19.81
C ALA A 165 -9.87 2.35 18.46
N ALA A 166 -9.88 1.13 17.93
CA ALA A 166 -9.30 0.82 16.62
C ALA A 166 -10.04 1.54 15.49
N LYS A 167 -11.38 1.56 15.51
CA LYS A 167 -12.18 2.32 14.53
C LYS A 167 -11.88 3.81 14.56
N ASN A 168 -11.81 4.39 15.76
CA ASN A 168 -11.47 5.80 15.95
C ASN A 168 -10.04 6.11 15.48
N PHE A 169 -9.09 5.22 15.75
CA PHE A 169 -7.72 5.35 15.24
C PHE A 169 -7.68 5.38 13.71
N VAL A 170 -8.35 4.43 13.05
CA VAL A 170 -8.44 4.39 11.57
C VAL A 170 -9.05 5.68 11.02
N GLU A 171 -10.12 6.19 11.62
CA GLU A 171 -10.77 7.46 11.21
C GLU A 171 -9.87 8.68 11.40
N GLN A 172 -9.08 8.73 12.48
CA GLN A 172 -8.20 9.87 12.74
C GLN A 172 -6.97 9.87 11.82
N VAL A 173 -6.48 8.70 11.46
CA VAL A 173 -5.28 8.53 10.65
C VAL A 173 -5.59 8.64 9.16
N LEU A 174 -6.66 7.99 8.68
CA LEU A 174 -7.07 8.02 7.28
C LEU A 174 -8.03 9.19 7.02
N LYS A 175 -7.59 10.42 7.26
CA LYS A 175 -8.38 11.59 6.84
C LYS A 175 -8.41 11.67 5.30
N PRO A 176 -9.47 12.22 4.69
CA PRO A 176 -9.58 12.33 3.23
C PRO A 176 -8.36 13.00 2.57
N ASP A 177 -7.73 13.94 3.28
CA ASP A 177 -6.57 14.70 2.79
C ASP A 177 -5.27 13.89 2.75
N VAL A 178 -5.22 12.72 3.42
CA VAL A 178 -4.03 11.86 3.54
C VAL A 178 -4.26 10.41 3.13
N ALA A 179 -5.42 10.09 2.56
CA ALA A 179 -5.78 8.72 2.18
C ALA A 179 -4.80 8.10 1.16
N ASP A 180 -4.18 8.90 0.29
CA ASP A 180 -3.18 8.42 -0.68
C ASP A 180 -1.75 8.33 -0.10
N LEU A 181 -1.57 8.79 1.14
CA LEU A 181 -0.28 8.91 1.82
C LEU A 181 -0.13 7.90 2.95
N VAL A 182 -1.23 7.45 3.55
CA VAL A 182 -1.22 6.52 4.66
C VAL A 182 -1.94 5.24 4.28
N SER A 183 -1.31 4.09 4.50
CA SER A 183 -1.96 2.79 4.41
C SER A 183 -1.95 2.10 5.77
N ILE A 184 -3.02 1.37 6.07
CA ILE A 184 -3.15 0.60 7.31
C ILE A 184 -3.36 -0.86 6.95
N SER A 185 -2.58 -1.74 7.58
CA SER A 185 -2.84 -3.18 7.63
C SER A 185 -3.33 -3.53 9.02
N ILE A 186 -4.36 -4.37 9.12
CA ILE A 186 -4.89 -4.85 10.41
C ILE A 186 -4.56 -6.33 10.50
N ILE A 187 -3.89 -6.71 11.60
CA ILE A 187 -3.35 -8.05 11.83
C ILE A 187 -3.92 -8.56 13.16
N PRO A 188 -5.11 -9.19 13.16
CA PRO A 188 -5.63 -9.86 14.34
C PRO A 188 -4.79 -11.11 14.64
N TYR A 189 -4.43 -11.31 15.90
CA TYR A 189 -3.66 -12.48 16.33
C TYR A 189 -4.22 -13.08 17.62
N ALA A 190 -4.13 -14.40 17.72
CA ALA A 190 -4.33 -15.15 18.96
C ALA A 190 -3.09 -16.00 19.25
N GLY A 191 -3.17 -17.33 19.13
CA GLY A 191 -1.95 -18.15 19.06
C GLY A 191 -1.37 -18.23 17.66
N GLN A 192 -2.17 -17.91 16.64
CA GLN A 192 -1.77 -17.84 15.25
C GLN A 192 -2.45 -16.65 14.57
N THR A 193 -2.05 -16.37 13.34
CA THR A 193 -2.63 -15.33 12.49
C THR A 193 -3.19 -15.98 11.23
N ASN A 194 -4.40 -15.59 10.83
CA ASN A 194 -5.00 -16.05 9.58
C ASN A 194 -4.56 -15.10 8.45
N PRO A 195 -3.69 -15.53 7.52
CA PRO A 195 -3.19 -14.70 6.43
C PRO A 195 -4.23 -14.40 5.35
N GLY A 196 -5.45 -14.95 5.44
CA GLY A 196 -6.51 -14.82 4.45
C GLY A 196 -6.39 -15.81 3.31
N ARG A 197 -7.47 -15.96 2.53
CA ARG A 197 -7.61 -17.00 1.51
C ARG A 197 -6.51 -17.00 0.46
N THR A 198 -6.19 -15.84 -0.10
CA THR A 198 -5.21 -15.71 -1.19
C THR A 198 -3.82 -16.17 -0.75
N MET A 199 -3.38 -15.71 0.42
CA MET A 199 -2.07 -16.07 0.95
C MET A 199 -2.04 -17.51 1.47
N PHE A 200 -3.13 -18.01 2.06
CA PHE A 200 -3.25 -19.42 2.43
C PHE A 200 -3.10 -20.36 1.22
N ASP A 201 -3.76 -20.04 0.09
CA ASP A 201 -3.65 -20.81 -1.15
C ASP A 201 -2.24 -20.72 -1.75
N TYR A 202 -1.59 -19.55 -1.68
CA TYR A 202 -0.20 -19.36 -2.12
C TYR A 202 0.79 -20.23 -1.32
N LEU A 203 0.56 -20.32 -0.01
CA LEU A 203 1.38 -21.08 0.95
C LEU A 203 0.98 -22.57 1.03
N GLY A 204 0.29 -23.08 0.00
CA GLY A 204 -0.01 -24.51 -0.14
C GLY A 204 -1.04 -25.04 0.87
N GLY A 205 -1.81 -24.15 1.49
CA GLY A 205 -2.94 -24.50 2.34
C GLY A 205 -4.00 -25.27 1.55
N ILE A 206 -4.53 -26.33 2.15
CA ILE A 206 -5.58 -27.18 1.59
C ILE A 206 -6.80 -27.01 2.47
N ARG A 207 -7.76 -26.22 2.03
CA ARG A 207 -9.08 -26.18 2.67
C ARG A 207 -9.76 -27.53 2.44
N ARG A 208 -9.88 -28.34 3.51
CA ARG A 208 -10.79 -29.49 3.48
C ARG A 208 -12.19 -28.90 3.38
N ASP A 209 -12.88 -29.27 2.31
CA ASP A 209 -14.22 -28.81 1.92
C ASP A 209 -14.28 -27.49 1.13
N ALA A 210 -13.69 -27.50 -0.07
CA ALA A 210 -14.19 -26.66 -1.16
C ALA A 210 -15.56 -27.20 -1.62
N VAL A 211 -16.63 -26.80 -0.92
CA VAL A 211 -17.98 -26.84 -1.51
C VAL A 211 -17.96 -25.87 -2.69
N VAL A 212 -18.05 -26.48 -3.87
CA VAL A 212 -18.65 -26.00 -5.12
C VAL A 212 -18.82 -24.48 -5.18
N THR A 213 -17.93 -23.81 -5.90
CA THR A 213 -18.01 -22.37 -6.25
C THR A 213 -19.17 -22.02 -7.18
N THR A 214 -20.08 -22.97 -7.42
CA THR A 214 -21.24 -22.83 -8.29
C THR A 214 -22.48 -23.00 -7.46
N ASN A 215 -23.08 -21.87 -7.11
CA ASN A 215 -24.30 -21.80 -6.35
C ASN A 215 -25.48 -22.10 -7.30
N HIS A 216 -26.12 -23.26 -7.10
CA HIS A 216 -27.18 -23.76 -7.98
C HIS A 216 -28.55 -23.68 -7.32
N PHE A 217 -28.61 -23.66 -5.99
CA PHE A 217 -29.84 -23.71 -5.23
C PHE A 217 -29.92 -22.53 -4.27
N PRO A 218 -31.06 -21.82 -4.21
CA PRO A 218 -31.20 -20.75 -3.24
C PRO A 218 -31.17 -21.31 -1.81
N MET A 219 -30.71 -20.50 -0.87
CA MET A 219 -30.91 -20.75 0.56
C MET A 219 -32.40 -20.84 0.88
N ILE A 220 -32.84 -21.97 1.45
CA ILE A 220 -34.25 -22.31 1.64
C ILE A 220 -34.72 -22.07 3.07
N SER A 221 -35.80 -21.31 3.19
CA SER A 221 -36.64 -21.18 4.38
C SER A 221 -38.11 -21.19 3.95
N PRO A 222 -39.01 -22.10 4.42
CA PRO A 222 -38.88 -23.11 5.47
C PRO A 222 -38.59 -24.53 4.93
N ASN A 223 -38.40 -25.50 5.85
CA ASN A 223 -38.11 -26.94 5.67
C ASN A 223 -38.32 -27.55 4.27
N ILE A 224 -37.26 -28.17 3.75
CA ILE A 224 -37.30 -29.05 2.58
C ILE A 224 -38.15 -30.29 2.94
N LEU A 225 -39.11 -30.64 2.09
CA LEU A 225 -39.97 -31.84 2.26
C LEU A 225 -39.46 -33.00 1.40
N ASN A 226 -39.14 -32.71 0.15
CA ASN A 226 -38.51 -33.66 -0.76
C ASN A 226 -37.64 -32.96 -1.81
N VAL A 227 -36.68 -33.71 -2.32
CA VAL A 227 -35.81 -33.31 -3.42
C VAL A 227 -35.88 -34.38 -4.50
N VAL A 228 -36.13 -33.97 -5.74
CA VAL A 228 -36.13 -34.86 -6.92
C VAL A 228 -34.96 -34.48 -7.80
N THR A 229 -33.97 -35.37 -7.92
CA THR A 229 -32.80 -35.15 -8.77
C THR A 229 -32.98 -35.88 -10.11
N TYR A 230 -32.68 -35.19 -11.20
CA TYR A 230 -32.82 -35.69 -12.57
C TYR A 230 -31.46 -36.00 -13.17
N PHE A 231 -31.36 -37.18 -13.78
CA PHE A 231 -30.13 -37.71 -14.37
C PHE A 231 -30.29 -37.94 -15.87
N ASP A 232 -29.23 -37.61 -16.58
CA ASP A 232 -29.01 -38.00 -17.97
C ASP A 232 -28.15 -39.27 -17.97
N THR A 233 -28.70 -40.39 -18.44
CA THR A 233 -27.97 -41.68 -18.42
C THR A 233 -27.24 -41.98 -19.71
N ASN A 234 -27.67 -41.36 -20.81
CA ASN A 234 -27.21 -41.60 -22.18
C ASN A 234 -26.47 -40.40 -22.82
N ALA A 235 -26.34 -39.28 -22.09
CA ALA A 235 -25.71 -38.02 -22.50
C ALA A 235 -26.41 -37.31 -23.68
N ASP A 236 -27.72 -37.47 -23.84
CA ASP A 236 -28.51 -36.84 -24.91
C ASP A 236 -29.12 -35.48 -24.51
N GLY A 237 -28.86 -35.03 -23.28
CA GLY A 237 -29.39 -33.78 -22.73
C GLY A 237 -30.85 -33.87 -22.25
N LYS A 238 -31.45 -35.07 -22.21
CA LYS A 238 -32.82 -35.32 -21.72
C LYS A 238 -32.83 -36.12 -20.43
N MET A 239 -33.92 -35.99 -19.68
CA MET A 239 -34.09 -36.70 -18.42
C MET A 239 -34.52 -38.15 -18.66
N ASP A 240 -33.63 -39.09 -18.34
CA ASP A 240 -33.91 -40.53 -18.40
C ASP A 240 -34.39 -41.10 -17.06
N ARG A 241 -33.84 -40.57 -15.97
CA ARG A 241 -34.03 -41.08 -14.61
C ARG A 241 -34.25 -39.96 -13.63
N SER A 242 -35.04 -40.24 -12.60
CA SER A 242 -35.31 -39.34 -11.49
C SER A 242 -35.21 -40.12 -10.17
N VAL A 243 -34.55 -39.52 -9.19
CA VAL A 243 -34.45 -40.08 -7.84
C VAL A 243 -35.03 -39.06 -6.86
N THR A 244 -36.09 -39.48 -6.17
CA THR A 244 -36.76 -38.68 -5.15
C THR A 244 -36.25 -39.08 -3.78
N ILE A 245 -35.78 -38.13 -2.98
CA ILE A 245 -35.50 -38.31 -1.56
C ILE A 245 -36.62 -37.66 -0.76
N ASN A 246 -37.27 -38.47 0.09
CA ASN A 246 -38.32 -38.03 1.00
C ASN A 246 -37.82 -38.03 2.46
N TYR A 247 -38.63 -37.46 3.35
CA TYR A 247 -38.44 -37.45 4.81
C TYR A 247 -37.22 -36.66 5.28
N PHE A 248 -36.96 -35.51 4.67
CA PHE A 248 -35.97 -34.58 5.19
C PHE A 248 -36.33 -34.15 6.62
N PRO A 249 -35.34 -34.09 7.54
CA PRO A 249 -35.57 -33.65 8.91
C PRO A 249 -36.01 -32.18 8.94
N ALA A 250 -36.79 -31.81 9.96
CA ALA A 250 -37.13 -30.42 10.21
C ALA A 250 -35.86 -29.60 10.52
N SER A 251 -35.87 -28.31 10.16
CA SER A 251 -34.81 -27.36 10.48
C SER A 251 -34.46 -27.42 11.97
N GLY A 252 -33.18 -27.64 12.30
CA GLY A 252 -32.69 -27.67 13.68
C GLY A 252 -32.57 -29.07 14.30
N ALA A 253 -32.62 -30.14 13.51
CA ALA A 253 -32.29 -31.48 13.99
C ALA A 253 -30.80 -31.57 14.43
N THR A 254 -30.53 -32.28 15.52
CA THR A 254 -29.17 -32.59 15.98
C THR A 254 -28.42 -33.31 14.85
N ASN A 255 -27.31 -32.70 14.40
CA ASN A 255 -26.44 -33.16 13.31
C ASN A 255 -26.88 -32.83 11.88
N PHE A 256 -27.96 -32.09 11.62
CA PHE A 256 -28.30 -31.60 10.27
C PHE A 256 -28.66 -30.10 10.31
N ILE A 257 -27.67 -29.26 10.02
CA ILE A 257 -27.82 -27.82 9.89
C ILE A 257 -27.34 -27.47 8.49
N SER A 258 -28.23 -27.54 7.51
CA SER A 258 -28.06 -26.75 6.29
C SER A 258 -29.42 -26.41 5.70
N ASN A 259 -29.70 -25.12 5.67
CA ASN A 259 -30.79 -24.51 4.91
C ASN A 259 -30.41 -24.34 3.43
N ASP A 260 -29.19 -24.73 3.05
CA ASP A 260 -28.68 -24.66 1.69
C ASP A 260 -28.38 -26.07 1.17
N LEU A 261 -28.97 -26.41 0.03
CA LEU A 261 -28.81 -27.71 -0.62
C LEU A 261 -27.41 -27.86 -1.21
N ASP A 262 -26.76 -26.78 -1.65
CA ASP A 262 -25.43 -26.82 -2.29
C ASP A 262 -24.37 -27.43 -1.36
N VAL A 263 -24.52 -27.20 -0.05
CA VAL A 263 -23.65 -27.73 0.99
C VAL A 263 -23.62 -29.27 1.03
N PHE A 264 -24.69 -29.96 0.62
CA PHE A 264 -24.76 -31.42 0.76
C PHE A 264 -25.24 -32.16 -0.49
N PHE A 265 -25.56 -31.44 -1.56
CA PHE A 265 -26.05 -32.00 -2.81
C PHE A 265 -25.08 -33.02 -3.42
N GLY A 266 -23.78 -32.76 -3.40
CA GLY A 266 -22.77 -33.70 -3.88
C GLY A 266 -22.74 -35.03 -3.11
N GLN A 267 -22.92 -34.98 -1.78
CA GLN A 267 -23.03 -36.18 -0.96
C GLN A 267 -24.32 -36.95 -1.26
N LEU A 268 -25.43 -36.25 -1.48
CA LEU A 268 -26.70 -36.87 -1.88
C LEU A 268 -26.60 -37.58 -3.22
N VAL A 269 -26.00 -36.95 -4.24
CA VAL A 269 -25.83 -37.56 -5.56
C VAL A 269 -24.99 -38.84 -5.47
N THR A 270 -23.91 -38.80 -4.66
CA THR A 270 -23.09 -39.99 -4.39
C THR A 270 -23.90 -41.09 -3.72
N PHE A 271 -24.69 -40.74 -2.70
CA PHE A 271 -25.60 -41.67 -2.02
C PHE A 271 -26.64 -42.29 -2.97
N MET A 272 -27.26 -41.49 -3.83
CA MET A 272 -28.19 -41.98 -4.85
C MET A 272 -27.53 -43.02 -5.76
N GLY A 273 -26.29 -42.78 -6.19
CA GLY A 273 -25.52 -43.73 -6.99
C GLY A 273 -25.25 -45.07 -6.27
N THR A 274 -25.06 -45.06 -4.96
CA THR A 274 -24.87 -46.30 -4.18
C THR A 274 -26.14 -47.14 -4.05
N LYS A 275 -27.31 -46.51 -3.97
CA LYS A 275 -28.61 -47.19 -3.80
C LYS A 275 -29.29 -47.50 -5.13
N VAL A 276 -29.00 -46.72 -6.17
CA VAL A 276 -29.56 -46.85 -7.51
C VAL A 276 -28.38 -46.92 -8.50
N PRO A 277 -27.87 -48.13 -8.82
CA PRO A 277 -26.71 -48.31 -9.68
C PRO A 277 -26.87 -47.68 -11.08
N ALA A 278 -28.11 -47.54 -11.56
CA ALA A 278 -28.41 -46.94 -12.86
C ALA A 278 -28.06 -45.44 -12.97
N VAL A 279 -27.89 -44.74 -11.84
CA VAL A 279 -27.51 -43.31 -11.81
C VAL A 279 -26.08 -43.09 -11.27
N ALA A 280 -25.36 -44.16 -10.94
CA ALA A 280 -24.00 -44.06 -10.43
C ALA A 280 -23.05 -43.44 -11.48
N GLY A 281 -22.44 -42.30 -11.14
CA GLY A 281 -21.51 -41.59 -12.02
C GLY A 281 -22.15 -40.98 -13.27
N LYS A 282 -23.48 -40.81 -13.28
CA LYS A 282 -24.22 -40.20 -14.40
C LYS A 282 -24.37 -38.69 -14.22
N THR A 283 -24.53 -37.97 -15.33
CA THR A 283 -24.64 -36.51 -15.34
C THR A 283 -25.94 -36.07 -14.67
N VAL A 284 -25.85 -35.11 -13.76
CA VAL A 284 -27.02 -34.49 -13.11
C VAL A 284 -27.47 -33.30 -13.95
N ILE A 285 -28.71 -33.36 -14.45
CA ILE A 285 -29.29 -32.28 -15.26
C ILE A 285 -29.77 -31.15 -14.35
N GLY A 286 -30.41 -31.50 -13.24
CA GLY A 286 -30.93 -30.55 -12.27
C GLY A 286 -31.70 -31.22 -11.15
N ALA A 287 -32.19 -30.41 -10.22
CA ALA A 287 -33.02 -30.90 -9.12
C ALA A 287 -34.27 -30.04 -8.90
N GLN A 288 -35.32 -30.68 -8.40
CA GLN A 288 -36.54 -30.04 -7.94
C GLN A 288 -36.63 -30.09 -6.44
N ILE A 289 -37.01 -28.97 -5.85
CA ILE A 289 -37.13 -28.83 -4.41
C ILE A 289 -38.58 -28.52 -4.08
N LYS A 290 -39.16 -29.28 -3.15
CA LYS A 290 -40.47 -29.00 -2.56
C LYS A 290 -40.26 -28.55 -1.12
N THR A 291 -40.81 -27.40 -0.79
CA THR A 291 -40.81 -26.86 0.58
C THR A 291 -42.24 -26.80 1.10
N THR A 292 -42.40 -26.47 2.39
CA THR A 292 -43.73 -26.23 2.98
C THR A 292 -44.41 -24.97 2.44
N ALA A 293 -43.65 -24.01 1.89
CA ALA A 293 -44.15 -22.69 1.46
C ALA A 293 -44.27 -22.50 -0.06
N TYR A 294 -43.55 -23.28 -0.89
CA TYR A 294 -43.51 -23.07 -2.35
C TYR A 294 -43.94 -24.30 -3.17
N VAL A 295 -44.49 -24.02 -4.37
CA VAL A 295 -44.72 -24.99 -5.45
C VAL A 295 -43.37 -25.51 -5.95
N THR A 296 -43.27 -26.80 -6.27
CA THR A 296 -42.07 -27.48 -6.76
C THR A 296 -41.38 -26.69 -7.89
N LYS A 297 -40.20 -26.10 -7.61
CA LYS A 297 -39.37 -25.39 -8.60
C LYS A 297 -38.20 -26.26 -9.04
N TYR A 298 -37.82 -26.15 -10.31
CA TYR A 298 -36.68 -26.86 -10.91
C TYR A 298 -35.49 -25.90 -10.99
N TYR A 299 -34.29 -26.41 -10.69
CA TYR A 299 -33.03 -25.68 -10.80
C TYR A 299 -32.06 -26.53 -11.61
N ALA A 300 -31.45 -25.95 -12.65
CA ALA A 300 -30.46 -26.63 -13.47
C ALA A 300 -29.13 -26.75 -12.71
N VAL A 301 -28.47 -27.90 -12.87
CA VAL A 301 -27.11 -28.14 -12.35
C VAL A 301 -26.12 -28.21 -13.51
N ALA A 302 -26.48 -28.93 -14.59
CA ALA A 302 -25.72 -28.90 -15.83
C ALA A 302 -26.15 -27.70 -16.70
N ASN A 303 -25.17 -26.94 -17.22
CA ASN A 303 -25.38 -25.77 -18.08
C ASN A 303 -26.28 -24.69 -17.45
N ASN A 304 -26.19 -24.49 -16.13
CA ASN A 304 -26.96 -23.47 -15.44
C ASN A 304 -26.46 -22.06 -15.81
N THR A 305 -27.26 -21.32 -16.58
CA THR A 305 -27.01 -19.92 -16.94
C THR A 305 -27.74 -18.92 -16.05
N ASN A 306 -28.65 -19.40 -15.19
CA ASN A 306 -29.61 -18.58 -14.43
C ASN A 306 -29.34 -18.55 -12.92
N GLY A 307 -28.24 -19.17 -12.47
CA GLY A 307 -27.81 -19.19 -11.08
C GLY A 307 -28.84 -19.86 -10.17
N GLU A 308 -29.19 -19.20 -9.07
CA GLU A 308 -30.17 -19.67 -8.06
C GLU A 308 -31.64 -19.48 -8.48
N THR A 309 -31.90 -18.86 -9.64
CA THR A 309 -33.28 -18.64 -10.09
C THR A 309 -33.85 -19.91 -10.71
N ALA A 310 -35.17 -20.10 -10.58
CA ALA A 310 -35.80 -21.33 -11.05
C ALA A 310 -35.82 -21.42 -12.59
N ASP A 311 -35.40 -22.57 -13.10
CA ASP A 311 -35.34 -22.89 -14.51
C ASP A 311 -36.62 -23.58 -15.00
N THR A 312 -36.81 -23.53 -16.33
CA THR A 312 -37.86 -24.33 -16.98
C THR A 312 -37.41 -25.78 -17.03
N LYS A 313 -38.21 -26.70 -16.45
CA LYS A 313 -37.92 -28.14 -16.44
C LYS A 313 -37.77 -28.69 -17.88
N PRO A 314 -36.62 -29.31 -18.23
CA PRO A 314 -36.45 -30.00 -19.51
C PRO A 314 -37.49 -31.10 -19.77
N SER A 315 -37.76 -31.38 -21.05
CA SER A 315 -38.69 -32.43 -21.48
C SER A 315 -38.11 -33.84 -21.27
N GLY A 316 -38.90 -34.74 -20.70
CA GLY A 316 -38.56 -36.16 -20.51
C GLY A 316 -39.59 -36.89 -19.66
N THR A 317 -39.70 -38.21 -19.79
CA THR A 317 -40.51 -39.06 -18.91
C THR A 317 -39.58 -40.00 -18.15
N PRO A 318 -38.95 -39.53 -17.06
CA PRO A 318 -37.93 -40.29 -16.38
C PRO A 318 -38.52 -41.48 -15.64
N THR A 319 -37.76 -42.57 -15.55
CA THR A 319 -38.12 -43.68 -14.67
C THR A 319 -37.80 -43.29 -13.23
N ASN A 320 -38.83 -43.30 -12.37
CA ASN A 320 -38.73 -42.82 -10.99
C ASN A 320 -38.17 -43.89 -10.04
N SER A 321 -37.29 -43.47 -9.13
CA SER A 321 -36.88 -44.22 -7.93
C SER A 321 -37.08 -43.36 -6.69
N THR A 322 -37.37 -43.98 -5.54
CA THR A 322 -37.60 -43.25 -4.29
C THR A 322 -36.70 -43.79 -3.19
N LEU A 323 -36.05 -42.88 -2.46
CA LEU A 323 -35.15 -43.15 -1.34
C LEU A 323 -35.59 -42.34 -0.12
N SER A 324 -35.16 -42.78 1.06
CA SER A 324 -35.42 -42.09 2.33
C SER A 324 -34.17 -41.33 2.78
N PHE A 325 -34.34 -40.12 3.32
CA PHE A 325 -33.24 -39.40 3.97
C PHE A 325 -32.72 -40.14 5.21
N ASN A 326 -33.54 -40.97 5.87
CA ASN A 326 -33.08 -41.73 7.04
C ASN A 326 -31.97 -42.75 6.72
N ASP A 327 -31.86 -43.16 5.45
CA ASP A 327 -30.80 -44.06 4.97
C ASP A 327 -29.54 -43.28 4.55
N PHE A 328 -29.62 -41.95 4.50
CA PHE A 328 -28.52 -41.05 4.16
C PHE A 328 -27.76 -40.66 5.44
N VAL A 329 -26.50 -41.10 5.51
CA VAL A 329 -25.58 -40.66 6.57
C VAL A 329 -25.01 -39.32 6.16
N TYR A 330 -25.66 -38.24 6.60
CA TYR A 330 -25.13 -36.89 6.44
C TYR A 330 -23.81 -36.76 7.19
N LYS A 331 -22.75 -36.42 6.45
CA LYS A 331 -21.49 -36.02 7.03
C LYS A 331 -21.44 -34.50 6.98
N PRO A 332 -21.58 -33.78 8.10
CA PRO A 332 -21.48 -32.33 8.09
C PRO A 332 -20.17 -31.94 7.42
N ILE A 333 -20.31 -31.19 6.35
CA ILE A 333 -19.20 -30.49 5.74
C ILE A 333 -18.87 -29.36 6.72
N LEU A 334 -17.83 -29.57 7.52
CA LEU A 334 -17.26 -28.50 8.32
C LEU A 334 -16.52 -27.63 7.30
N SER A 335 -17.16 -26.58 6.78
CA SER A 335 -16.40 -25.51 6.12
C SER A 335 -15.36 -25.07 7.14
N VAL A 336 -14.09 -25.40 6.93
CA VAL A 336 -13.06 -25.02 7.89
C VAL A 336 -12.99 -23.49 7.84
N PRO A 337 -13.45 -22.78 8.89
CA PRO A 337 -13.62 -21.33 8.81
C PRO A 337 -12.29 -20.60 8.94
N SER A 338 -11.19 -21.32 9.12
CA SER A 338 -9.92 -20.79 9.60
C SER A 338 -8.76 -21.25 8.71
N SER A 339 -7.88 -20.34 8.33
CA SER A 339 -6.85 -20.57 7.30
C SER A 339 -5.43 -20.35 7.79
N CYS A 340 -5.08 -20.86 8.98
CA CYS A 340 -3.72 -20.67 9.51
C CYS A 340 -2.77 -21.79 9.10
N ILE A 341 -1.51 -21.42 9.04
CA ILE A 341 -0.37 -22.26 8.68
C ILE A 341 0.74 -22.04 9.69
N GLU A 342 1.54 -23.07 9.91
CA GLU A 342 2.76 -22.98 10.71
C GLU A 342 3.92 -22.51 9.82
N ILE A 343 4.43 -21.31 10.11
CA ILE A 343 5.61 -20.74 9.46
C ILE A 343 6.82 -21.03 10.34
N GLY A 344 7.79 -21.78 9.79
CA GLY A 344 9.03 -22.11 10.50
C GLY A 344 9.97 -20.92 10.65
N GLY A 345 10.84 -20.96 11.67
CA GLY A 345 11.83 -19.91 11.95
C GLY A 345 12.77 -19.58 10.78
N ASP A 346 13.04 -20.56 9.92
CA ASP A 346 13.94 -20.42 8.77
C ASP A 346 13.38 -19.45 7.71
N GLU A 347 12.07 -19.27 7.61
CA GLU A 347 11.44 -18.33 6.66
C GLU A 347 11.75 -16.87 7.01
N PHE A 348 12.00 -16.57 8.29
CA PHE A 348 12.34 -15.23 8.76
C PHE A 348 13.82 -14.86 8.55
N THR A 349 14.60 -15.74 7.93
CA THR A 349 16.02 -15.47 7.59
C THR A 349 16.18 -14.68 6.29
N SER A 350 15.10 -14.51 5.52
CA SER A 350 15.08 -13.76 4.27
C SER A 350 14.03 -12.66 4.28
N THR A 351 14.22 -11.63 3.47
CA THR A 351 13.21 -10.57 3.24
C THR A 351 12.23 -10.92 2.11
N GLY A 352 12.33 -12.12 1.54
CA GLY A 352 11.43 -12.58 0.49
C GLY A 352 10.09 -13.04 1.05
N LEU A 353 9.10 -13.23 0.15
CA LEU A 353 7.91 -13.99 0.51
C LEU A 353 8.32 -15.41 0.92
N PRO A 354 7.61 -16.03 1.88
CA PRO A 354 7.86 -17.42 2.24
C PRO A 354 7.84 -18.30 1.00
N GLY A 355 8.70 -19.33 0.99
CA GLY A 355 8.79 -20.25 -0.12
C GLY A 355 7.43 -20.84 -0.47
N LYS A 356 7.17 -21.08 -1.76
CA LYS A 356 5.98 -21.84 -2.16
C LYS A 356 6.13 -23.29 -1.69
N GLY A 357 5.55 -23.64 -0.55
CA GLY A 357 5.68 -24.94 0.10
C GLY A 357 4.35 -25.41 0.68
N SER A 358 4.30 -26.66 1.15
CA SER A 358 3.19 -27.19 1.93
C SER A 358 3.48 -26.97 3.41
N TYR A 359 3.21 -25.77 3.91
CA TYR A 359 3.30 -25.52 5.35
C TYR A 359 2.27 -26.39 6.08
N GLU A 360 2.58 -26.80 7.30
CA GLU A 360 1.64 -27.54 8.14
C GLU A 360 0.46 -26.62 8.49
N GLN A 361 -0.77 -27.13 8.45
CA GLN A 361 -1.95 -26.35 8.78
C GLN A 361 -2.28 -26.49 10.25
N VAL A 362 -2.69 -25.38 10.86
CA VAL A 362 -3.03 -25.33 12.28
C VAL A 362 -4.49 -25.79 12.46
N PRO A 363 -4.78 -26.71 13.38
CA PRO A 363 -6.16 -27.07 13.69
C PRO A 363 -6.91 -25.89 14.32
N HIS A 364 -8.18 -25.71 13.92
CA HIS A 364 -9.06 -24.64 14.39
C HIS A 364 -9.28 -24.62 15.91
N PHE A 365 -9.52 -25.80 16.50
CA PHE A 365 -9.70 -25.99 17.94
C PHE A 365 -9.01 -27.26 18.44
N MET A 366 -8.50 -27.20 19.67
CA MET A 366 -8.10 -28.38 20.43
C MET A 366 -9.36 -29.07 20.98
N ASN A 367 -9.58 -30.35 20.63
CA ASN A 367 -10.72 -31.18 21.05
C ASN A 367 -10.67 -31.67 22.52
N TRP A 368 -9.76 -31.13 23.34
CA TRP A 368 -9.49 -31.69 24.68
C TRP A 368 -10.26 -30.95 25.77
N SER A 369 -10.73 -31.68 26.78
CA SER A 369 -11.26 -31.11 28.03
C SER A 369 -10.24 -30.14 28.63
N ILE A 370 -10.69 -28.97 29.09
CA ILE A 370 -9.85 -27.87 29.57
C ILE A 370 -8.78 -28.37 30.56
N ASP A 371 -7.51 -28.32 30.16
CA ASP A 371 -6.34 -28.59 31.01
C ASP A 371 -5.39 -27.38 31.00
N LYS A 372 -5.62 -26.47 31.95
CA LYS A 372 -4.89 -25.20 32.09
C LYS A 372 -3.34 -25.30 32.05
N PRO A 373 -2.69 -26.32 32.62
CA PRO A 373 -1.22 -26.44 32.57
C PRO A 373 -0.63 -26.97 31.26
N THR A 374 -1.41 -27.60 30.38
CA THR A 374 -0.89 -28.23 29.13
C THR A 374 -1.49 -27.66 27.85
N MET A 375 -2.59 -26.91 27.95
CA MET A 375 -3.19 -26.22 26.81
C MET A 375 -2.38 -24.98 26.43
N ASP A 376 -1.76 -25.04 25.27
CA ASP A 376 -1.33 -23.85 24.56
C ASP A 376 -2.58 -23.18 23.97
N TRP A 377 -2.86 -21.93 24.35
CA TRP A 377 -4.12 -21.24 24.03
C TRP A 377 -4.18 -20.69 22.60
N GLY A 378 -3.58 -21.41 21.65
CA GLY A 378 -3.61 -21.06 20.24
C GLY A 378 -4.78 -21.71 19.53
N TRP A 379 -5.78 -20.89 19.21
CA TRP A 379 -6.76 -21.20 18.17
C TRP A 379 -6.39 -20.37 16.93
N CYS A 380 -6.72 -20.91 15.75
CA CYS A 380 -6.54 -20.21 14.50
C CYS A 380 -7.71 -19.25 14.27
N PRO A 381 -7.48 -17.93 14.07
CA PRO A 381 -8.55 -16.98 13.75
C PRO A 381 -9.38 -17.42 12.54
N GLU A 382 -10.68 -17.14 12.60
CA GLU A 382 -11.61 -17.40 11.50
C GLU A 382 -11.36 -16.42 10.34
N ASP A 383 -11.93 -16.70 9.16
CA ASP A 383 -11.75 -15.91 7.94
C ASP A 383 -12.36 -14.50 8.06
N ASP A 384 -13.28 -14.29 8.99
CA ASP A 384 -13.83 -12.97 9.34
C ASP A 384 -12.84 -12.07 10.11
N THR A 385 -11.78 -12.67 10.65
CA THR A 385 -10.71 -12.03 11.43
C THR A 385 -9.34 -12.26 10.79
N ALA A 386 -9.33 -12.53 9.47
CA ALA A 386 -8.10 -12.61 8.68
C ALA A 386 -7.37 -11.26 8.60
N ILE A 387 -6.08 -11.31 8.27
CA ILE A 387 -5.27 -10.12 8.00
C ILE A 387 -5.96 -9.29 6.91
N MET A 388 -6.19 -8.03 7.22
CA MET A 388 -6.54 -7.03 6.23
C MET A 388 -5.24 -6.44 5.69
N TYR A 389 -4.95 -6.71 4.43
CA TYR A 389 -3.76 -6.16 3.77
C TYR A 389 -3.80 -4.63 3.73
N ALA A 390 -2.62 -4.02 3.59
CA ALA A 390 -2.45 -2.58 3.57
C ALA A 390 -3.40 -1.91 2.56
N GLN A 391 -4.28 -1.05 3.06
CA GLN A 391 -5.22 -0.28 2.27
C GLN A 391 -5.52 1.07 2.93
N SER A 392 -6.09 1.99 2.17
CA SER A 392 -6.49 3.32 2.63
C SER A 392 -8.01 3.54 2.64
N ASP A 393 -8.80 2.50 2.34
CA ASP A 393 -10.25 2.58 2.39
C ASP A 393 -10.78 2.30 3.81
N ILE A 394 -11.37 3.33 4.41
CA ILE A 394 -11.98 3.28 5.74
C ILE A 394 -13.14 2.29 5.77
N ALA A 395 -13.97 2.24 4.72
CA ALA A 395 -15.17 1.40 4.71
C ALA A 395 -14.80 -0.08 4.79
N THR A 396 -13.74 -0.47 4.09
CA THR A 396 -13.22 -1.84 4.17
C THR A 396 -12.54 -2.10 5.52
N LEU A 397 -11.80 -1.15 6.12
CA LEU A 397 -11.12 -1.36 7.42
C LEU A 397 -12.05 -1.35 8.65
N GLN A 398 -13.31 -0.95 8.50
CA GLN A 398 -14.28 -0.85 9.60
C GLN A 398 -15.27 -2.03 9.69
N THR A 399 -15.30 -2.91 8.68
CA THR A 399 -16.05 -4.18 8.72
C THR A 399 -15.46 -5.11 9.76
#